data_AF-A0A836VET1-F1
#
_entry.id   AF-A0A836VET1-F1
#
_cell.length_a   1.000
_cell.length_b   1.000
_cell.length_c   1.000
_cell.angle_alpha   90.00
_cell.angle_beta   90.00
_cell.angle_gamma   90.00
#
_symmetry.space_group_name_H-M   'P 1'
#
loop_
_entity.id
_entity.type
_entity.pdbx_description
1 polymer ?
#
loop_
_entity_poly.entity_id
_entity_poly.type
_entity_poly.pdbx_seq_one_letter_code
_entity_poly.pdbx_strand_id
1 'polypeptide(L)'
;VMVTPADEPQAPTQCPFWSAMTIRSDDDGHTWSIPVLCDADAREGPEPPTMLRYAARFYEVAMDEAEAGALVGIGRPDRDPYMWQLRSPDGGRTWEPAVIGHFPGFCPSLTRTACGALVATTRYPHFSAHLSRDNGRTWSPPVIIDYAIWANQQAVEIEPDVVLLTYMGHIMVPGQADSRIARLRVTDWGLVLDNEPEG
;
A
#
# COMPACT_ATOMS: atom_id res chain seq x y z
N VAL A 1 2.07 4.26 -30.44
CA VAL A 1 0.86 3.50 -30.82
C VAL A 1 -0.11 3.64 -29.66
N MET A 2 -1.13 4.47 -29.83
CA MET A 2 -2.20 4.63 -28.84
C MET A 2 -3.06 3.38 -28.93
N VAL A 3 -3.00 2.52 -27.91
CA VAL A 3 -3.90 1.37 -27.81
C VAL A 3 -5.28 1.95 -27.51
N THR A 4 -6.21 1.80 -28.45
CA THR A 4 -7.62 2.08 -28.22
C THR A 4 -8.18 0.98 -27.32
N PRO A 5 -9.05 1.26 -26.33
CA PRO A 5 -9.57 0.27 -25.37
C PRO A 5 -10.46 -0.83 -25.97
N ALA A 6 -10.49 -1.00 -27.29
CA ALA A 6 -11.57 -1.71 -27.98
C ALA A 6 -11.40 -3.24 -28.03
N ASP A 7 -10.21 -3.77 -27.73
CA ASP A 7 -9.89 -5.19 -27.93
C ASP A 7 -9.58 -5.96 -26.63
N GLU A 8 -9.78 -5.35 -25.46
CA GLU A 8 -9.64 -6.10 -24.20
C GLU A 8 -10.82 -7.05 -24.02
N PRO A 9 -10.60 -8.33 -23.70
CA PRO A 9 -11.67 -9.28 -23.43
C PRO A 9 -12.51 -8.75 -22.26
N GLN A 10 -13.72 -8.30 -22.57
CA GLN A 10 -14.73 -7.98 -21.57
C GLN A 10 -15.25 -9.29 -20.98
N ALA A 11 -14.46 -9.89 -20.09
CA ALA A 11 -15.09 -10.64 -19.02
C ALA A 11 -16.11 -9.68 -18.38
N PRO A 12 -17.29 -10.14 -17.96
CA PRO A 12 -18.15 -9.36 -17.07
C PRO A 12 -17.40 -9.17 -15.74
N THR A 13 -16.42 -8.26 -15.74
CA THR A 13 -15.57 -7.97 -14.60
C THR A 13 -16.46 -7.24 -13.62
N GLN A 14 -16.80 -7.91 -12.52
CA GLN A 14 -17.57 -7.31 -11.42
C GLN A 14 -16.78 -6.20 -10.71
N CYS A 15 -15.50 -6.00 -11.05
CA CYS A 15 -14.65 -4.93 -10.55
C CYS A 15 -14.51 -3.85 -11.62
N PRO A 16 -14.84 -2.58 -11.32
CA PRO A 16 -14.47 -1.44 -12.15
C PRO A 16 -12.96 -1.43 -12.38
N PHE A 17 -12.53 -1.04 -13.58
CA PHE A 17 -11.11 -0.79 -13.85
C PHE A 17 -10.59 0.23 -12.82
N TRP A 18 -9.40 0.02 -12.23
CA TRP A 18 -8.78 0.88 -11.20
C TRP A 18 -9.33 0.80 -9.77
N SER A 19 -9.93 -0.33 -9.39
CA SER A 19 -10.33 -0.59 -8.00
C SER A 19 -9.61 -1.83 -7.45
N ALA A 20 -9.36 -1.84 -6.13
CA ALA A 20 -8.96 -3.04 -5.42
C ALA A 20 -10.15 -3.69 -4.73
N MET A 21 -10.04 -5.00 -4.50
CA MET A 21 -11.00 -5.78 -3.74
C MET A 21 -10.29 -6.50 -2.61
N THR A 22 -11.02 -6.71 -1.52
CA THR A 22 -10.63 -7.61 -0.43
C THR A 22 -11.35 -8.93 -0.58
N ILE A 23 -10.61 -10.02 -0.46
CA ILE A 23 -11.13 -11.36 -0.19
C ILE A 23 -10.56 -11.82 1.14
N ARG A 24 -11.36 -12.50 1.95
CA ARG A 24 -10.95 -12.94 3.30
C ARG A 24 -11.14 -14.44 3.44
N SER A 25 -10.29 -15.04 4.23
CA SER A 25 -10.46 -16.39 4.74
C SER A 25 -10.61 -16.31 6.26
N ASP A 26 -11.57 -17.06 6.81
CA ASP A 26 -11.70 -17.26 8.25
C ASP A 26 -11.31 -18.72 8.65
N ASP A 27 -10.70 -19.48 7.73
CA ASP A 27 -10.32 -20.90 7.88
C ASP A 27 -8.93 -21.24 7.28
N ASP A 28 -7.92 -20.39 7.55
CA ASP A 28 -6.52 -20.60 7.12
C ASP A 28 -6.31 -20.79 5.61
N GLY A 29 -7.19 -20.22 4.79
CA GLY A 29 -7.09 -20.16 3.34
C GLY A 29 -7.80 -21.30 2.60
N HIS A 30 -8.55 -22.14 3.32
CA HIS A 30 -9.32 -23.23 2.73
C HIS A 30 -10.52 -22.71 1.92
N THR A 31 -11.20 -21.68 2.43
CA THR A 31 -12.29 -21.00 1.73
C THR A 31 -12.10 -19.48 1.75
N TRP A 32 -12.73 -18.82 0.79
CA TRP A 32 -12.60 -17.38 0.59
C TRP A 32 -13.97 -16.74 0.47
N SER A 33 -14.12 -15.56 1.07
CA SER A 33 -15.31 -14.73 0.93
C SER A 33 -15.51 -14.30 -0.53
N ILE A 34 -16.72 -13.86 -0.85
CA ILE A 34 -16.92 -13.06 -2.06
C ILE A 34 -16.04 -11.80 -2.00
N PRO A 35 -15.57 -11.29 -3.16
CA PRO A 35 -14.82 -10.03 -3.20
C PRO A 35 -15.65 -8.84 -2.73
N VAL A 36 -15.01 -7.92 -2.00
CA VAL A 36 -15.60 -6.65 -1.56
C VAL A 36 -14.71 -5.51 -2.04
N LEU A 37 -15.28 -4.50 -2.70
CA LEU A 37 -14.52 -3.31 -3.13
C LEU A 37 -13.92 -2.58 -1.91
N CYS A 38 -12.65 -2.18 -2.02
CA CYS A 38 -11.92 -1.46 -0.98
C CYS A 38 -12.24 0.04 -0.90
N ASP A 39 -13.32 0.49 -1.55
CA ASP A 39 -13.81 1.86 -1.57
C ASP A 39 -15.35 1.83 -1.67
N ALA A 40 -16.04 2.44 -0.70
CA ALA A 40 -17.51 2.52 -0.73
C ALA A 40 -18.04 3.33 -1.92
N ASP A 41 -17.27 4.29 -2.42
CA ASP A 41 -17.66 5.17 -3.53
C ASP A 41 -17.32 4.56 -4.90
N ALA A 42 -16.60 3.43 -4.96
CA ALA A 42 -16.30 2.71 -6.20
C ALA A 42 -17.50 1.91 -6.76
N ARG A 43 -18.67 1.96 -6.12
CA ARG A 43 -19.87 1.29 -6.61
C ARG A 43 -20.38 2.01 -7.85
N GLU A 44 -20.58 1.29 -8.95
CA GLU A 44 -21.27 1.83 -10.12
C GLU A 44 -22.69 2.26 -9.72
N GLY A 45 -22.92 3.57 -9.66
CA GLY A 45 -24.25 4.15 -9.58
C GLY A 45 -24.83 4.36 -10.98
N PRO A 46 -26.16 4.33 -11.15
CA PRO A 46 -26.82 4.58 -12.45
C PRO A 46 -26.64 6.00 -12.98
N GLU A 47 -26.10 6.91 -12.17
CA GLU A 47 -25.86 8.31 -12.51
C GLU A 47 -24.36 8.61 -12.37
N PRO A 48 -23.75 9.35 -13.31
CA PRO A 48 -22.36 9.79 -13.14
C PRO A 48 -22.26 10.55 -11.81
N PRO A 49 -21.22 10.30 -11.00
CA PRO A 49 -21.09 10.97 -9.73
C PRO A 49 -21.22 12.47 -9.95
N THR A 50 -22.12 13.10 -9.19
CA THR A 50 -22.11 14.55 -9.02
C THR A 50 -20.66 14.96 -8.84
N MET A 51 -20.20 15.95 -9.62
CA MET A 51 -18.80 16.34 -9.93
C MET A 51 -17.76 16.39 -8.78
N LEU A 52 -18.13 16.05 -7.55
CA LEU A 52 -17.34 15.98 -6.33
C LEU A 52 -17.04 14.56 -5.83
N ARG A 53 -17.62 13.49 -6.42
CA ARG A 53 -17.33 12.09 -6.05
C ARG A 53 -16.55 11.37 -7.16
N TYR A 54 -15.29 11.76 -7.37
CA TYR A 54 -14.41 10.93 -8.18
C TYR A 54 -14.05 9.69 -7.35
N ALA A 55 -14.61 8.53 -7.71
CA ALA A 55 -14.18 7.25 -7.15
C ALA A 55 -12.66 7.15 -7.28
N ALA A 56 -12.01 6.71 -6.21
CA ALA A 56 -10.56 6.63 -6.17
C ALA A 56 -10.08 5.61 -7.21
N ARG A 57 -9.03 5.99 -7.95
CA ARG A 57 -8.42 5.15 -8.99
C ARG A 57 -7.05 4.70 -8.54
N PHE A 58 -6.93 3.42 -8.21
CA PHE A 58 -5.70 2.84 -7.71
C PHE A 58 -5.46 1.39 -8.16
N TYR A 59 -4.21 0.95 -8.06
CA TYR A 59 -3.76 -0.36 -8.54
C TYR A 59 -3.21 -1.23 -7.39
N GLU A 60 -1.96 -0.99 -7.02
CA GLU A 60 -1.25 -1.73 -5.98
C GLU A 60 -1.71 -1.22 -4.61
N VAL A 61 -2.14 -2.12 -3.73
CA VAL A 61 -2.57 -1.79 -2.37
C VAL A 61 -1.68 -2.52 -1.38
N ALA A 62 -1.21 -1.80 -0.37
CA ALA A 62 -0.68 -2.38 0.85
C ALA A 62 -1.66 -2.11 1.99
N MET A 63 -1.85 -3.08 2.87
CA MET A 63 -2.76 -2.97 4.01
C MET A 63 -2.21 -3.72 5.20
N ASP A 64 -2.56 -3.26 6.39
CA ASP A 64 -2.28 -3.93 7.65
C ASP A 64 -3.38 -3.54 8.67
N GLU A 65 -3.37 -4.18 9.83
CA GLU A 65 -4.27 -3.86 10.92
C GLU A 65 -3.98 -2.46 11.45
N ALA A 66 -5.00 -1.62 11.53
CA ALA A 66 -4.92 -0.29 12.13
C ALA A 66 -5.03 -0.38 13.66
N GLU A 67 -5.97 -1.19 14.13
CA GLU A 67 -6.33 -1.49 15.52
C GLU A 67 -7.19 -2.75 15.50
N ALA A 68 -7.42 -3.37 16.65
CA ALA A 68 -8.11 -4.66 16.74
C ALA A 68 -9.38 -4.71 15.87
N GLY A 69 -9.33 -5.51 14.80
CA GLY A 69 -10.45 -5.73 13.88
C GLY A 69 -10.69 -4.63 12.82
N ALA A 70 -9.84 -3.62 12.73
CA ALA A 70 -9.88 -2.58 11.70
C ALA A 70 -8.62 -2.61 10.83
N LEU A 71 -8.77 -2.35 9.54
CA LEU A 71 -7.68 -2.30 8.57
C LEU A 71 -7.44 -0.86 8.12
N VAL A 72 -6.18 -0.55 7.85
CA VAL A 72 -5.76 0.63 7.10
C VAL A 72 -4.91 0.20 5.92
N GLY A 73 -5.03 0.92 4.81
CA GLY A 73 -4.23 0.65 3.63
C GLY A 73 -3.84 1.90 2.88
N ILE A 74 -2.86 1.74 2.00
CA ILE A 74 -2.42 2.74 1.04
C ILE A 74 -2.45 2.18 -0.37
N GLY A 75 -3.03 2.93 -1.30
CA GLY A 75 -3.23 2.54 -2.70
C GLY A 75 -2.40 3.38 -3.65
N ARG A 76 -1.68 2.74 -4.57
CA ARG A 76 -0.95 3.40 -5.65
C ARG A 76 -1.94 4.17 -6.53
N PRO A 77 -1.76 5.47 -6.75
CA PRO A 77 -2.66 6.26 -7.58
C PRO A 77 -2.47 5.95 -9.07
N ASP A 78 -3.51 6.16 -9.87
CA ASP A 78 -3.44 6.11 -11.33
C ASP A 78 -2.81 7.36 -11.94
N ARG A 79 -3.33 8.54 -11.59
CA ARG A 79 -2.91 9.83 -12.16
C ARG A 79 -2.45 10.83 -11.11
N ASP A 80 -2.90 10.69 -9.87
CA ASP A 80 -2.56 11.58 -8.78
C ASP A 80 -1.12 11.36 -8.31
N PRO A 81 -0.41 12.42 -7.87
CA PRO A 81 0.93 12.25 -7.34
C PRO A 81 0.93 11.66 -5.92
N TYR A 82 -0.18 11.82 -5.18
CA TYR A 82 -0.35 11.33 -3.82
C TYR A 82 -1.01 9.96 -3.79
N MET A 83 -0.57 9.11 -2.86
CA MET A 83 -1.19 7.82 -2.58
C MET A 83 -2.66 7.98 -2.19
N TRP A 84 -3.45 6.93 -2.33
CA TRP A 84 -4.77 6.81 -1.70
C TRP A 84 -4.63 6.20 -0.30
N GLN A 85 -5.51 6.58 0.62
CA GLN A 85 -5.67 5.97 1.93
C GLN A 85 -7.03 5.26 2.01
N LEU A 86 -6.98 4.06 2.56
CA LEU A 86 -8.09 3.11 2.63
C LEU A 86 -8.32 2.77 4.10
N ARG A 87 -9.59 2.61 4.51
CA ARG A 87 -9.91 2.20 5.87
C ARG A 87 -11.12 1.26 5.87
N SER A 88 -10.99 0.19 6.65
CA SER A 88 -12.11 -0.70 6.97
C SER A 88 -12.24 -0.83 8.49
N PRO A 89 -13.40 -0.51 9.08
CA PRO A 89 -13.61 -0.64 10.52
C PRO A 89 -13.93 -2.06 10.97
N ASP A 90 -14.10 -3.02 10.06
CA ASP A 90 -14.68 -4.34 10.33
C ASP A 90 -13.93 -5.49 9.64
N GLY A 91 -12.62 -5.34 9.51
CA GLY A 91 -11.72 -6.37 9.03
C GLY A 91 -11.84 -6.64 7.53
N GLY A 92 -12.24 -5.65 6.74
CA GLY A 92 -12.36 -5.73 5.29
C GLY A 92 -13.74 -6.17 4.78
N ARG A 93 -14.78 -6.20 5.63
CA ARG A 93 -16.15 -6.55 5.22
C ARG A 93 -16.88 -5.36 4.60
N THR A 94 -16.61 -4.16 5.10
CA THR A 94 -17.00 -2.89 4.52
C THR A 94 -15.82 -1.93 4.54
N TRP A 95 -15.86 -0.96 3.63
CA TRP A 95 -14.81 0.04 3.49
C TRP A 95 -15.43 1.43 3.56
N GLU A 96 -14.68 2.37 4.13
CA GLU A 96 -14.97 3.79 4.03
C GLU A 96 -14.66 4.29 2.61
N PRO A 97 -15.18 5.46 2.19
CA PRO A 97 -14.72 6.10 0.96
C PRO A 97 -13.21 6.31 1.00
N ALA A 98 -12.51 5.92 -0.06
CA ALA A 98 -11.08 6.16 -0.15
C ALA A 98 -10.78 7.68 -0.19
N VAL A 99 -9.71 8.10 0.47
CA VAL A 99 -9.32 9.51 0.55
C VAL A 99 -7.89 9.72 0.06
N ILE A 100 -7.58 10.92 -0.41
CA ILE A 100 -6.20 11.25 -0.80
C ILE A 100 -5.30 11.14 0.43
N GLY A 101 -4.21 10.40 0.29
CA GLY A 101 -3.20 10.16 1.31
C GLY A 101 -2.19 11.29 1.45
N HIS A 102 -1.27 11.14 2.40
CA HIS A 102 -0.43 12.24 2.90
C HIS A 102 0.90 12.41 2.14
N PHE A 103 1.32 11.41 1.37
CA PHE A 103 2.60 11.39 0.68
C PHE A 103 2.50 10.78 -0.73
N PRO A 104 3.43 11.16 -1.64
CA PRO A 104 3.53 10.54 -2.95
C PRO A 104 4.13 9.14 -2.87
N GLY A 105 3.85 8.30 -3.87
CA GLY A 105 4.48 7.00 -3.96
C GLY A 105 3.89 6.08 -5.00
N PHE A 106 4.59 4.97 -5.20
CA PHE A 106 4.17 3.80 -5.96
C PHE A 106 4.64 2.53 -5.24
N CYS A 107 4.09 1.37 -5.63
CA CYS A 107 4.46 0.06 -5.12
C CYS A 107 4.60 0.02 -3.59
N PRO A 108 3.51 0.32 -2.86
CA PRO A 108 3.57 0.42 -1.41
C PRO A 108 3.79 -0.95 -0.74
N SER A 109 4.39 -0.91 0.44
CA SER A 109 4.28 -1.94 1.47
C SER A 109 3.86 -1.27 2.77
N LEU A 110 3.19 -2.01 3.65
CA LEU A 110 2.72 -1.52 4.95
C LEU A 110 2.94 -2.62 5.98
N THR A 111 3.55 -2.27 7.11
CA THR A 111 3.87 -3.21 8.19
C THR A 111 3.52 -2.60 9.52
N ARG A 112 2.65 -3.25 10.29
CA ARG A 112 2.41 -2.98 11.70
C ARG A 112 3.51 -3.63 12.53
N THR A 113 4.11 -2.86 13.42
CA THR A 113 5.16 -3.34 14.33
C THR A 113 4.60 -3.74 15.69
N ALA A 114 5.42 -4.43 16.48
CA ALA A 114 5.09 -4.88 17.83
C ALA A 114 4.69 -3.72 18.78
N CYS A 115 5.30 -2.52 18.65
CA CYS A 115 4.86 -1.35 19.42
C CYS A 115 3.56 -0.71 18.91
N GLY A 116 2.95 -1.26 17.86
CA GLY A 116 1.70 -0.79 17.26
C GLY A 116 1.89 0.34 16.25
N ALA A 117 3.13 0.73 15.93
CA ALA A 117 3.39 1.68 14.87
C ALA A 117 3.18 1.05 13.48
N LEU A 118 2.93 1.88 12.47
CA LEU A 118 2.83 1.46 11.09
C LEU A 118 4.00 2.04 10.29
N VAL A 119 4.71 1.19 9.56
CA VAL A 119 5.78 1.55 8.64
C VAL A 119 5.28 1.35 7.22
N ALA A 120 5.03 2.45 6.53
CA ALA A 120 4.73 2.44 5.10
C ALA A 120 6.01 2.68 4.32
N THR A 121 6.32 1.82 3.36
CA THR A 121 7.39 2.07 2.41
C THR A 121 6.81 2.30 1.04
N THR A 122 7.40 3.22 0.28
CA THR A 122 7.02 3.52 -1.10
C THR A 122 8.25 3.78 -1.93
N ARG A 123 8.13 3.59 -3.24
CA ARG A 123 9.09 4.14 -4.20
C ARG A 123 8.53 5.41 -4.82
N TYR A 124 9.43 6.25 -5.34
CA TYR A 124 9.15 7.53 -5.97
C TYR A 124 8.63 8.60 -4.98
N PRO A 125 9.28 9.78 -4.86
CA PRO A 125 10.45 10.24 -5.64
C PRO A 125 11.75 9.50 -5.32
N HIS A 126 11.83 8.87 -4.14
CA HIS A 126 12.94 8.00 -3.72
C HIS A 126 12.36 6.71 -3.14
N PHE A 127 13.22 5.74 -2.84
CA PHE A 127 12.79 4.63 -1.99
C PHE A 127 12.80 5.11 -0.53
N SER A 128 11.62 5.24 0.08
CA SER A 128 11.47 5.86 1.39
C SER A 128 10.48 5.14 2.29
N ALA A 129 10.61 5.39 3.60
CA ALA A 129 9.67 4.95 4.61
C ALA A 129 8.98 6.13 5.30
N HIS A 130 7.74 5.90 5.73
CA HIS A 130 6.92 6.80 6.51
C HIS A 130 6.44 6.08 7.77
N LEU A 131 6.41 6.78 8.89
CA LEU A 131 5.94 6.26 10.16
C LEU A 131 4.58 6.84 10.51
N SER A 132 3.64 5.99 10.92
CA SER A 132 2.44 6.41 11.63
C SER A 132 2.41 5.82 13.04
N ARG A 133 1.95 6.62 14.00
CA ARG A 133 1.78 6.23 15.41
C ARG A 133 0.33 6.32 15.89
N ASP A 134 -0.59 6.63 14.97
CA ASP A 134 -1.99 6.93 15.26
C ASP A 134 -2.94 6.12 14.38
N ASN A 135 -2.55 4.87 14.10
CA ASN A 135 -3.29 3.90 13.29
C ASN A 135 -3.51 4.37 11.84
N GLY A 136 -2.51 5.05 11.27
CA GLY A 136 -2.50 5.48 9.87
C GLY A 136 -3.23 6.79 9.61
N ARG A 137 -3.60 7.56 10.64
CA ARG A 137 -4.29 8.86 10.47
C ARG A 137 -3.33 9.96 10.05
N THR A 138 -2.10 9.93 10.56
CA THR A 138 -1.02 10.85 10.18
C THR A 138 0.27 10.10 9.97
N TRP A 139 1.17 10.72 9.19
CA TRP A 139 2.42 10.13 8.74
C TRP A 139 3.57 11.11 8.90
N SER A 140 4.72 10.61 9.31
CA SER A 140 5.95 11.39 9.41
C SER A 140 6.46 11.81 8.03
N PRO A 141 7.33 12.84 7.97
CA PRO A 141 8.19 13.05 6.81
C PRO A 141 8.96 11.77 6.43
N PRO A 142 9.30 11.59 5.13
CA PRO A 142 9.97 10.38 4.67
C PRO A 142 11.39 10.26 5.22
N VAL A 143 11.77 9.04 5.60
CA VAL A 143 13.16 8.62 5.70
C VAL A 143 13.56 8.01 4.36
N ILE A 144 14.55 8.59 3.69
CA ILE A 144 15.09 8.04 2.44
C ILE A 144 15.96 6.83 2.77
N ILE A 145 15.65 5.69 2.17
CA ILE A 145 16.41 4.44 2.30
C ILE A 145 17.40 4.32 1.14
N ASP A 146 16.95 4.60 -0.08
CA ASP A 146 17.75 4.52 -1.30
C ASP A 146 17.23 5.51 -2.36
N TYR A 147 18.06 5.81 -3.36
CA TYR A 147 17.74 6.64 -4.52
C TYR A 147 17.21 5.84 -5.71
N ALA A 148 17.14 4.51 -5.63
CA ALA A 148 16.55 3.66 -6.66
C ALA A 148 15.06 3.98 -6.88
N ILE A 149 14.71 4.45 -8.08
CA ILE A 149 13.33 4.86 -8.44
C ILE A 149 12.42 3.69 -8.86
N TRP A 150 13.00 2.53 -9.20
CA TRP A 150 12.29 1.32 -9.63
C TRP A 150 12.26 0.23 -8.57
N ALA A 151 12.38 0.61 -7.29
CA ALA A 151 12.43 -0.30 -6.15
C ALA A 151 11.07 -0.92 -5.80
N ASN A 152 10.61 -1.89 -6.57
CA ASN A 152 9.57 -2.80 -6.09
C ASN A 152 10.12 -3.57 -4.88
N GLN A 153 9.28 -3.72 -3.87
CA GLN A 153 9.75 -4.03 -2.53
C GLN A 153 8.70 -4.78 -1.70
N GLN A 154 9.17 -5.33 -0.58
CA GLN A 154 8.37 -5.92 0.49
C GLN A 154 9.00 -5.53 1.83
N ALA A 155 8.16 -5.38 2.85
CA ALA A 155 8.55 -5.04 4.20
C ALA A 155 7.92 -6.04 5.18
N VAL A 156 8.69 -6.51 6.15
CA VAL A 156 8.22 -7.43 7.20
C VAL A 156 8.96 -7.15 8.51
N GLU A 157 8.25 -7.20 9.63
CA GLU A 157 8.88 -7.13 10.94
C GLU A 157 9.63 -8.43 11.24
N ILE A 158 10.90 -8.35 11.62
CA ILE A 158 11.78 -9.51 11.88
C ILE A 158 12.20 -9.64 13.35
N GLU A 159 12.20 -8.53 14.07
CA GLU A 159 12.40 -8.41 15.52
C GLU A 159 11.43 -7.32 16.00
N PRO A 160 11.07 -7.27 17.29
CA PRO A 160 10.23 -6.19 17.80
C PRO A 160 10.75 -4.81 17.36
N ASP A 161 9.92 -4.12 16.60
CA ASP A 161 10.15 -2.78 16.07
C ASP A 161 11.29 -2.67 15.05
N VAL A 162 11.69 -3.79 14.44
CA VAL A 162 12.65 -3.86 13.33
C VAL A 162 12.00 -4.43 12.08
N VAL A 163 11.90 -3.59 11.06
CA VAL A 163 11.33 -3.94 9.76
C VAL A 163 12.46 -4.21 8.77
N LEU A 164 12.53 -5.44 8.28
CA LEU A 164 13.37 -5.82 7.15
C LEU A 164 12.68 -5.43 5.85
N LEU A 165 13.42 -4.73 5.00
CA LEU A 165 13.03 -4.37 3.66
C LEU A 165 13.81 -5.22 2.67
N THR A 166 13.11 -5.83 1.72
CA THR A 166 13.72 -6.42 0.53
C THR A 166 13.25 -5.65 -0.69
N TYR A 167 14.16 -5.21 -1.54
CA TYR A 167 13.82 -4.37 -2.68
C TYR A 167 14.77 -4.58 -3.84
N MET A 168 14.32 -4.27 -5.05
CA MET A 168 15.22 -4.16 -6.20
C MET A 168 15.87 -2.77 -6.28
N GLY A 169 17.16 -2.74 -6.57
CA GLY A 169 17.89 -1.52 -6.89
C GLY A 169 17.66 -1.08 -8.33
N HIS A 170 18.74 -0.72 -9.02
CA HIS A 170 18.70 -0.24 -10.39
C HIS A 170 18.88 -1.39 -11.40
N ILE A 171 17.88 -2.27 -11.49
CA ILE A 171 17.85 -3.38 -12.45
C ILE A 171 17.31 -2.90 -13.80
N MET A 172 18.19 -2.68 -14.77
CA MET A 172 17.82 -2.12 -16.09
C MET A 172 18.00 -3.08 -17.26
N VAL A 173 18.69 -4.20 -17.06
CA VAL A 173 18.89 -5.23 -18.08
C VAL A 173 18.61 -6.63 -17.52
N PRO A 174 18.10 -7.56 -18.35
CA PRO A 174 17.91 -8.95 -17.92
C PRO A 174 19.21 -9.55 -17.37
N GLY A 175 19.12 -10.22 -16.21
CA GLY A 175 20.25 -10.87 -15.55
C GLY A 175 21.14 -9.96 -14.70
N GLN A 176 20.85 -8.66 -14.61
CA GLN A 176 21.55 -7.77 -13.68
C GLN A 176 21.12 -8.05 -12.24
N ALA A 177 22.06 -8.51 -11.41
CA ALA A 177 21.81 -8.69 -9.99
C ALA A 177 21.90 -7.34 -9.26
N ASP A 178 20.79 -6.92 -8.64
CA ASP A 178 20.76 -5.74 -7.77
C ASP A 178 19.60 -5.83 -6.76
N SER A 179 19.37 -7.01 -6.20
CA SER A 179 18.46 -7.15 -5.05
C SER A 179 19.19 -6.70 -3.78
N ARG A 180 18.52 -5.89 -2.98
CA ARG A 180 19.07 -5.23 -1.80
C ARG A 180 18.19 -5.50 -0.58
N ILE A 181 18.79 -5.32 0.58
CA ILE A 181 18.09 -5.32 1.86
C ILE A 181 18.44 -4.06 2.65
N ALA A 182 17.49 -3.61 3.47
CA ALA A 182 17.72 -2.59 4.48
C ALA A 182 16.93 -2.97 5.73
N ARG A 183 17.40 -2.56 6.91
CA ARG A 183 16.66 -2.70 8.15
C ARG A 183 16.26 -1.32 8.64
N LEU A 184 15.03 -1.17 9.10
CA LEU A 184 14.53 0.03 9.75
C LEU A 184 14.14 -0.30 11.18
N ARG A 185 14.55 0.52 12.13
CA ARG A 185 14.12 0.43 13.52
C ARG A 185 13.16 1.56 13.84
N VAL A 186 12.02 1.23 14.45
CA VAL A 186 11.12 2.20 15.06
C VAL A 186 11.68 2.55 16.44
N THR A 187 11.93 3.83 16.67
CA THR A 187 12.44 4.38 17.94
C THR A 187 11.52 5.47 18.45
N ASP A 188 11.64 5.88 19.71
CA ASP A 188 10.86 7.00 20.27
C ASP A 188 10.96 8.29 19.45
N TRP A 189 12.06 8.47 18.70
CA TRP A 189 12.33 9.67 17.91
C TRP A 189 11.94 9.54 16.43
N GLY A 190 11.51 8.37 15.98
CA GLY A 190 11.12 8.11 14.59
C GLY A 190 11.74 6.84 14.01
N LEU A 191 11.79 6.77 12.69
CA LEU A 191 12.42 5.68 11.94
C LEU A 191 13.91 5.96 11.72
N VAL A 192 14.75 4.95 11.95
CA VAL A 192 16.20 5.01 11.68
C VAL A 192 16.65 3.79 10.89
N LEU A 193 17.68 3.96 10.04
CA LEU A 193 18.36 2.84 9.39
C LEU A 193 19.13 2.03 10.44
N ASP A 194 18.80 0.75 10.56
CA ASP A 194 19.36 -0.18 11.54
C ASP A 194 20.57 -0.89 10.90
N ASN A 195 21.67 -0.15 10.80
CA ASN A 195 22.90 -0.60 10.13
C ASN A 195 23.87 -1.36 11.05
N GLU A 196 23.50 -1.59 12.31
CA GLU A 196 24.39 -2.28 13.25
C GLU A 196 24.29 -3.80 13.04
N PRO A 197 25.39 -4.48 12.70
CA PRO A 197 25.46 -5.90 12.99
C PRO A 197 25.50 -6.03 14.51
N GLU A 198 24.54 -6.73 15.10
CA GLU A 198 24.69 -7.19 16.48
C GLU A 198 26.06 -7.90 16.59
N GLY A 199 26.90 -7.41 17.49
CA GLY A 199 28.26 -7.91 17.70
C GLY A 199 28.34 -9.35 18.17
#